data_AF-A0A957VUE5-F1
#
_entry.id   AF-A0A957VUE5-F1
#
_cell.length_a   1.000
_cell.length_b   1.000
_cell.length_c   1.000
_cell.angle_alpha   90.00
_cell.angle_beta   90.00
_cell.angle_gamma   90.00
#
_symmetry.space_group_name_H-M   'P 1'
#
loop_
_entity.id
_entity.type
_entity.pdbx_description
1 polymer ?
#
loop_
_entity_poly.entity_id
_entity_poly.type
_entity_poly.pdbx_seq_one_letter_code
_entity_poly.pdbx_strand_id
1 'polypeptide(L)'
;MSPGITIIGLGPGDSQLWTEAAAQYLRYAVEIHVYTSHPSLPDIPGQLQYITPPTDPAQPAADRFHQIAVELVLTSQRRPELILAVPGHPRLDDPVTPYLCAEAKSAGLPVTVVPGLSYFEAVVAALDLTELHSLQLADANELARLYHPLLEPDRPALIRYISDRALATQLKQTLLNAYPADFSVTLVYSPGVPTEATWSGPLAEIDHQPYLAAPAFLYLPADPNPSGFNTFQQIIAHLRSPNGCPWDRKQTHQTLRPYLLEEAYEVLETIDANDPEALAEELGDLLLQIVLHTQIATETGEFKMGTVLDHINRKMLRRHPHVFGDIEVTHADEVKVHWEAIKQAEKAAKGQTNNNTSALDGVTKALPALAEALAISKKAVRVGFEWPDIEGVLDKINEEAREVAEATEPEHLEAEVGDLLFCIVNLARWQNIDPESALRSTNARFTRRFKQMEALAQAQGRQLTEMTLAEMDELWDQAKLILAGKTDNIS
;
A
#
# COMPACT_ATOMS: atom_id res chain seq x y z
N MET A 1 29.07 -40.34 -28.24
CA MET A 1 28.14 -39.97 -27.15
C MET A 1 26.84 -39.53 -27.80
N SER A 2 25.69 -39.83 -27.18
CA SER A 2 24.41 -39.30 -27.65
C SER A 2 24.39 -37.78 -27.43
N PRO A 3 23.81 -36.98 -28.34
CA PRO A 3 23.67 -35.54 -28.17
C PRO A 3 23.06 -35.19 -26.81
N GLY A 4 23.60 -34.16 -26.17
CA GLY A 4 23.15 -33.69 -24.86
C GLY A 4 23.69 -32.30 -24.56
N ILE A 5 23.08 -31.65 -23.56
CA ILE A 5 23.44 -30.31 -23.11
C ILE A 5 23.83 -30.36 -21.65
N THR A 6 25.04 -29.91 -21.33
CA THR A 6 25.52 -29.75 -19.96
C THR A 6 25.60 -28.27 -19.63
N ILE A 7 24.91 -27.83 -18.58
CA ILE A 7 24.92 -26.44 -18.11
C ILE A 7 25.70 -26.37 -16.79
N ILE A 8 26.78 -25.60 -16.76
CA ILE A 8 27.73 -25.51 -15.64
C ILE A 8 27.64 -24.15 -14.97
N GLY A 9 27.45 -24.14 -13.65
CA GLY A 9 27.56 -22.92 -12.84
C GLY A 9 29.00 -22.57 -12.54
N LEU A 10 29.41 -21.34 -12.90
CA LEU A 10 30.77 -20.83 -12.69
C LEU A 10 31.00 -20.23 -11.30
N GLY A 11 29.99 -20.21 -10.44
CA GLY A 11 30.09 -19.49 -9.17
C GLY A 11 29.89 -17.98 -9.35
N PRO A 12 29.90 -17.20 -8.27
CA PRO A 12 29.70 -15.74 -8.34
C PRO A 12 30.97 -14.96 -8.72
N GLY A 13 32.13 -15.61 -8.77
CA GLY A 13 33.41 -14.90 -8.90
C GLY A 13 34.51 -15.69 -9.56
N ASP A 14 35.68 -15.74 -8.93
CA ASP A 14 36.86 -16.35 -9.54
C ASP A 14 36.78 -17.89 -9.58
N SER A 15 37.75 -18.51 -10.24
CA SER A 15 37.79 -19.96 -10.45
C SER A 15 38.00 -20.77 -9.15
N GLN A 16 38.37 -20.14 -8.03
CA GLN A 16 38.50 -20.83 -6.74
C GLN A 16 37.12 -21.16 -6.14
N LEU A 17 36.07 -20.48 -6.60
CA LEU A 17 34.68 -20.72 -6.20
C LEU A 17 33.98 -21.76 -7.08
N TRP A 18 34.68 -22.40 -8.02
CA TRP A 18 34.13 -23.53 -8.74
C TRP A 18 33.88 -24.69 -7.79
N THR A 19 32.71 -25.33 -7.95
CA THR A 19 32.48 -26.63 -7.32
C THR A 19 33.43 -27.65 -7.95
N GLU A 20 33.83 -28.68 -7.20
CA GLU A 20 34.70 -29.74 -7.74
C GLU A 20 34.09 -30.37 -9.01
N ALA A 21 32.76 -30.53 -9.03
CA ALA A 21 32.04 -31.00 -10.20
C ALA A 21 32.19 -30.04 -11.40
N ALA A 22 31.95 -28.74 -11.21
CA ALA A 22 32.14 -27.75 -12.27
C ALA A 22 33.58 -27.74 -12.78
N ALA A 23 34.57 -27.71 -11.88
CA ALA A 23 35.99 -27.74 -12.23
C ALA A 23 36.37 -29.01 -13.03
N GLN A 24 35.79 -30.17 -12.69
CA GLN A 24 36.01 -31.40 -13.44
C GLN A 24 35.51 -31.30 -14.88
N TYR A 25 34.29 -30.80 -15.10
CA TYR A 25 33.78 -30.61 -16.47
C TYR A 25 34.61 -29.59 -17.24
N LEU A 26 34.92 -28.43 -16.63
CA LEU A 26 35.67 -27.35 -17.29
C LEU A 26 37.09 -27.77 -17.68
N ARG A 27 37.75 -28.63 -16.88
CA ARG A 27 39.11 -29.11 -17.14
C ARG A 27 39.23 -29.97 -18.40
N TYR A 28 38.19 -30.74 -18.73
CA TYR A 28 38.22 -31.69 -19.85
C TYR A 28 37.38 -31.24 -21.06
N ALA A 29 36.65 -30.12 -20.93
CA ALA A 29 35.89 -29.55 -22.02
C ALA A 29 36.82 -29.01 -23.12
N VAL A 30 36.62 -29.47 -24.35
CA VAL A 30 37.35 -28.96 -25.53
C VAL A 30 36.80 -27.59 -25.95
N GLU A 31 35.48 -27.42 -25.84
CA GLU A 31 34.76 -26.23 -26.23
C GLU A 31 33.65 -25.93 -25.21
N ILE A 32 33.53 -24.66 -24.81
CA ILE A 32 32.54 -24.19 -23.84
C ILE A 32 31.85 -22.96 -24.41
N HIS A 33 30.52 -22.98 -24.41
CA HIS A 33 29.70 -21.87 -24.82
C HIS A 33 29.43 -20.95 -23.63
N VAL A 34 29.49 -19.64 -23.88
CA VAL A 34 29.19 -18.58 -22.92
C VAL A 34 28.43 -17.47 -23.63
N TYR A 35 27.50 -16.81 -22.95
CA TYR A 35 26.74 -15.69 -23.53
C TYR A 35 26.98 -14.36 -22.82
N THR A 36 27.76 -14.37 -21.74
CA THR A 36 28.07 -13.21 -20.90
C THR A 36 29.50 -13.29 -20.37
N SER A 37 30.07 -12.15 -19.98
CA SER A 37 31.38 -12.08 -19.35
C SER A 37 31.33 -12.64 -17.92
N HIS A 38 32.40 -13.29 -17.48
CA HIS A 38 32.54 -13.76 -16.11
C HIS A 38 34.02 -13.71 -15.66
N PRO A 39 34.33 -13.38 -14.38
CA PRO A 39 35.71 -13.25 -13.91
C PRO A 39 36.56 -14.51 -14.08
N SER A 40 35.96 -15.69 -13.99
CA SER A 40 36.67 -16.97 -14.14
C SER A 40 36.80 -17.50 -15.57
N LEU A 41 36.25 -16.81 -16.59
CA LEU A 41 36.42 -17.24 -17.99
C LEU A 41 37.88 -17.39 -18.43
N PRO A 42 38.81 -16.48 -18.07
CA PRO A 42 40.22 -16.61 -18.45
C PRO A 42 40.92 -17.87 -17.91
N ASP A 43 40.38 -18.47 -16.85
CA ASP A 43 40.95 -19.67 -16.21
C ASP A 43 40.47 -20.97 -16.85
N ILE A 44 39.51 -20.89 -17.78
CA ILE A 44 38.98 -22.06 -18.49
C ILE A 44 40.00 -22.54 -19.54
N PRO A 45 40.48 -23.80 -19.48
CA PRO A 45 41.50 -24.29 -20.42
C PRO A 45 40.99 -24.51 -21.85
N GLY A 46 39.70 -24.79 -22.00
CA GLY A 46 39.05 -25.09 -23.29
C GLY A 46 38.79 -23.84 -24.15
N GLN A 47 38.41 -24.06 -25.41
CA GLN A 47 38.05 -22.97 -26.32
C GLN A 47 36.69 -22.35 -25.92
N LEU A 48 36.66 -21.04 -25.71
CA LEU A 48 35.42 -20.31 -25.45
C LEU A 48 34.71 -19.93 -26.76
N GLN A 49 33.43 -20.27 -26.85
CA GLN A 49 32.52 -19.83 -27.92
C GLN A 49 31.53 -18.82 -27.33
N TYR A 50 31.66 -17.56 -27.77
CA TYR A 50 30.76 -16.51 -27.34
C TYR A 50 29.49 -16.51 -28.18
N ILE A 51 28.36 -16.82 -27.56
CA ILE A 51 27.05 -16.66 -28.15
C ILE A 51 26.71 -15.18 -28.04
N THR A 52 26.57 -14.53 -29.19
CA THR A 52 26.21 -13.12 -29.21
C THR A 52 24.69 -13.02 -29.29
N PRO A 53 24.00 -12.51 -28.24
CA PRO A 53 22.58 -12.27 -28.35
C PRO A 53 22.27 -11.28 -29.48
N PRO A 54 21.05 -11.33 -30.04
CA PRO A 54 20.58 -10.30 -30.97
C PRO A 54 20.70 -8.93 -30.33
N THR A 55 21.27 -7.97 -31.07
CA THR A 55 21.59 -6.64 -30.54
C THR A 55 20.44 -5.64 -30.66
N ASP A 56 19.23 -6.05 -31.07
CA ASP A 56 18.09 -5.15 -31.18
C ASP A 56 17.64 -4.67 -29.78
N PRO A 57 17.87 -3.38 -29.44
CA PRO A 57 17.49 -2.85 -28.15
C PRO A 57 15.97 -2.69 -28.00
N ALA A 58 15.21 -2.67 -29.10
CA ALA A 58 13.74 -2.59 -29.07
C ALA A 58 13.08 -3.94 -28.73
N GLN A 59 13.82 -5.05 -28.84
CA GLN A 59 13.30 -6.37 -28.55
C GLN A 59 13.23 -6.61 -27.03
N PRO A 60 12.18 -7.28 -26.50
CA PRO A 60 12.14 -7.72 -25.11
C PRO A 60 13.33 -8.62 -24.75
N ALA A 61 13.84 -8.49 -23.52
CA ALA A 61 14.97 -9.29 -23.05
C ALA A 61 14.68 -10.80 -23.06
N ALA A 62 13.46 -11.18 -22.70
CA ALA A 62 12.99 -12.56 -22.72
C ALA A 62 13.17 -13.22 -24.10
N ASP A 63 12.82 -12.52 -25.17
CA ASP A 63 12.94 -13.05 -26.53
C ASP A 63 14.41 -13.27 -26.92
N ARG A 64 15.32 -12.39 -26.50
CA ARG A 64 16.76 -12.57 -26.75
C ARG A 64 17.30 -13.81 -26.04
N PHE A 65 16.90 -14.04 -24.78
CA PHE A 65 17.32 -15.23 -24.02
C PHE A 65 16.73 -16.52 -24.61
N HIS A 66 15.49 -16.47 -25.08
CA HIS A 66 14.86 -17.58 -25.81
C HIS A 66 15.61 -17.91 -27.10
N GLN A 67 16.04 -16.90 -27.86
CA GLN A 67 16.82 -17.11 -29.09
C GLN A 67 18.18 -17.76 -28.83
N ILE A 68 18.90 -17.35 -27.76
CA ILE A 68 20.13 -18.03 -27.32
C ILE A 68 19.84 -19.51 -27.04
N ALA A 69 18.77 -19.81 -26.31
CA ALA A 69 18.39 -21.18 -26.00
C ALA A 69 18.11 -22.04 -27.25
N VAL A 70 17.40 -21.48 -28.23
CA VAL A 70 17.12 -22.16 -29.51
C VAL A 70 18.42 -22.45 -30.28
N GLU A 71 19.33 -21.47 -30.36
CA GLU A 71 20.63 -21.65 -31.03
C GLU A 71 21.46 -22.76 -30.38
N LEU A 72 21.49 -22.82 -29.05
CA LEU A 72 22.16 -23.86 -28.28
C LEU A 72 21.58 -25.25 -28.55
N VAL A 73 20.25 -25.38 -28.60
CA VAL A 73 19.59 -26.66 -28.93
C VAL A 73 19.94 -27.11 -30.35
N LEU A 74 19.89 -26.20 -31.33
CA LEU A 74 20.26 -26.50 -32.71
C LEU A 74 21.74 -26.91 -32.84
N THR A 75 22.61 -26.29 -32.05
CA THR A 75 24.04 -26.62 -32.01
C THR A 75 24.26 -28.00 -31.40
N SER A 76 23.57 -28.33 -30.30
CA SER A 76 23.62 -29.65 -29.65
C SER A 76 23.10 -30.77 -30.57
N GLN A 77 22.10 -30.53 -31.42
CA GLN A 77 21.64 -31.55 -32.39
C GLN A 77 22.72 -31.94 -33.42
N ARG A 78 23.69 -31.04 -33.68
CA ARG A 78 24.76 -31.25 -34.68
C ARG A 78 26.06 -31.75 -34.07
N ARG A 79 26.19 -31.76 -32.74
CA ARG A 79 27.42 -32.11 -32.02
C ARG A 79 27.13 -33.08 -30.87
N PRO A 80 28.02 -34.04 -30.58
CA PRO A 80 27.76 -35.08 -29.60
C PRO A 80 27.67 -34.59 -28.15
N GLU A 81 28.25 -33.44 -27.80
CA GLU A 81 28.19 -32.86 -26.45
C GLU A 81 28.30 -31.33 -26.54
N LEU A 82 27.34 -30.61 -25.93
CA LEU A 82 27.37 -29.15 -25.80
C LEU A 82 27.49 -28.78 -24.32
N ILE A 83 28.46 -27.93 -24.01
CA ILE A 83 28.65 -27.37 -22.67
C ILE A 83 28.35 -25.87 -22.71
N LEU A 84 27.43 -25.43 -21.87
CA LEU A 84 27.14 -24.02 -21.58
C LEU A 84 27.66 -23.71 -20.18
N ALA A 85 28.47 -22.67 -20.02
CA ALA A 85 28.88 -22.15 -18.72
C ALA A 85 28.14 -20.84 -18.42
N VAL A 86 27.58 -20.73 -17.23
CA VAL A 86 26.77 -19.58 -16.78
C VAL A 86 27.26 -19.04 -15.44
N PRO A 87 27.16 -17.72 -15.18
CA PRO A 87 27.46 -17.15 -13.87
C PRO A 87 26.60 -17.75 -12.75
N GLY A 88 27.15 -17.85 -11.54
CA GLY A 88 26.43 -18.31 -10.38
C GLY A 88 25.96 -19.77 -10.47
N HIS A 89 24.72 -20.01 -10.06
CA HIS A 89 24.08 -21.32 -10.09
C HIS A 89 23.09 -21.39 -11.26
N PRO A 90 23.12 -22.41 -12.16
CA PRO A 90 22.31 -22.40 -13.39
C PRO A 90 20.79 -22.38 -13.17
N ARG A 91 20.31 -22.76 -11.98
CA ARG A 91 18.89 -22.71 -11.61
C ARG A 91 18.47 -21.47 -10.83
N LEU A 92 19.40 -20.57 -10.49
CA LEU A 92 19.11 -19.36 -9.72
C LEU A 92 19.34 -18.15 -10.60
N ASP A 93 18.24 -17.63 -11.14
CA ASP A 93 18.16 -16.37 -11.89
C ASP A 93 19.06 -16.27 -13.13
N ASP A 94 19.53 -17.40 -13.66
CA ASP A 94 20.10 -17.45 -15.00
C ASP A 94 18.96 -17.28 -16.03
N PRO A 95 18.98 -16.24 -16.87
CA PRO A 95 17.87 -15.92 -17.75
C PRO A 95 17.72 -16.87 -18.95
N VAL A 96 18.75 -17.64 -19.31
CA VAL A 96 18.76 -18.52 -20.49
C VAL A 96 18.34 -19.95 -20.14
N THR A 97 18.76 -20.45 -18.99
CA THR A 97 18.60 -21.85 -18.56
C THR A 97 17.15 -22.34 -18.56
N PRO A 98 16.13 -21.56 -18.12
CA PRO A 98 14.73 -21.98 -18.19
C PRO A 98 14.28 -22.26 -19.63
N TYR A 99 14.60 -21.36 -20.56
CA TYR A 99 14.28 -21.53 -21.99
C TYR A 99 15.04 -22.71 -22.59
N LEU A 100 16.34 -22.83 -22.29
CA LEU A 100 17.17 -23.92 -22.78
C LEU A 100 16.65 -25.29 -22.33
N CYS A 101 16.24 -25.42 -21.06
CA CYS A 101 15.63 -26.65 -20.55
C CYS A 101 14.30 -26.97 -21.26
N ALA A 102 13.46 -25.96 -21.53
CA ALA A 102 12.19 -26.15 -22.21
C ALA A 102 12.36 -26.56 -23.69
N GLU A 103 13.25 -25.89 -24.42
CA GLU A 103 13.56 -26.18 -25.82
C GLU A 103 14.24 -27.55 -25.97
N ALA A 104 15.22 -27.86 -25.12
CA ALA A 104 15.90 -29.16 -25.14
C ALA A 104 14.93 -30.32 -24.86
N LYS A 105 14.01 -30.14 -23.90
CA LYS A 105 12.95 -31.12 -23.63
C LYS A 105 12.05 -31.34 -24.85
N SER A 106 11.67 -30.27 -25.54
CA SER A 106 10.86 -30.34 -26.77
C SER A 106 11.60 -31.05 -27.91
N ALA A 107 12.92 -30.89 -27.97
CA ALA A 107 13.80 -31.55 -28.93
C ALA A 107 14.21 -33.00 -28.52
N GLY A 108 13.78 -33.48 -27.36
CA GLY A 108 14.17 -34.81 -26.85
C GLY A 108 15.65 -34.94 -26.46
N LEU A 109 16.32 -33.82 -26.16
CA LEU A 109 17.72 -33.79 -25.74
C LEU A 109 17.83 -33.88 -24.21
N PRO A 110 18.71 -34.73 -23.67
CA PRO A 110 19.01 -34.75 -22.25
C PRO A 110 19.74 -33.46 -21.83
N VAL A 111 19.33 -32.90 -20.69
CA VAL A 111 20.00 -31.74 -20.06
C VAL A 111 20.57 -32.15 -18.72
N THR A 112 21.87 -31.98 -18.56
CA THR A 112 22.59 -32.14 -17.29
C THR A 112 22.88 -30.76 -16.72
N VAL A 113 22.51 -30.53 -15.46
CA VAL A 113 22.85 -29.28 -14.76
C VAL A 113 23.91 -29.60 -13.71
N VAL A 114 25.05 -28.93 -13.81
CA VAL A 114 26.16 -29.00 -12.87
C VAL A 114 26.06 -27.77 -11.96
N PRO A 115 25.72 -27.94 -10.67
CA PRO A 115 25.57 -26.84 -9.73
C PRO A 115 26.86 -26.03 -9.54
N GLY A 116 26.71 -24.71 -9.42
CA GLY A 116 27.75 -23.77 -8.98
C GLY A 116 27.31 -23.05 -7.70
N LEU A 117 28.23 -22.36 -7.02
CA LEU A 117 27.84 -21.42 -5.95
C LEU A 117 26.98 -20.29 -6.55
N SER A 118 25.99 -19.80 -5.81
CA SER A 118 25.22 -18.64 -6.25
C SER A 118 25.83 -17.35 -5.72
N TYR A 119 25.31 -16.22 -6.15
CA TYR A 119 25.66 -14.93 -5.55
C TYR A 119 25.19 -14.81 -4.09
N PHE A 120 24.20 -15.61 -3.68
CA PHE A 120 23.66 -15.57 -2.32
C PHE A 120 24.73 -15.94 -1.28
N GLU A 121 25.45 -17.04 -1.47
CA GLU A 121 26.48 -17.48 -0.51
C GLU A 121 27.60 -16.44 -0.39
N ALA A 122 28.02 -15.84 -1.49
CA ALA A 122 29.05 -14.82 -1.49
C ALA A 122 28.59 -13.54 -0.78
N VAL A 123 27.34 -13.11 -0.99
CA VAL A 123 26.78 -11.94 -0.29
C VAL A 123 26.62 -12.21 1.22
N VAL A 124 26.16 -13.40 1.60
CA VAL A 124 26.07 -13.80 3.01
C VAL A 124 27.44 -13.74 3.69
N ALA A 125 28.48 -14.22 3.02
CA ALA A 125 29.85 -14.15 3.51
C ALA A 125 30.36 -12.70 3.60
N ALA A 126 30.12 -11.88 2.58
CA ALA A 126 30.53 -10.47 2.53
C ALA A 126 29.90 -9.62 3.65
N LEU A 127 28.69 -9.98 4.06
CA LEU A 127 27.92 -9.30 5.11
C LEU A 127 28.08 -9.92 6.50
N ASP A 128 28.85 -11.01 6.63
CA ASP A 128 28.98 -11.81 7.86
C ASP A 128 27.61 -12.19 8.48
N LEU A 129 26.65 -12.56 7.63
CA LEU A 129 25.30 -12.91 8.08
C LEU A 129 25.30 -14.32 8.69
N THR A 130 25.11 -14.39 10.00
CA THR A 130 25.06 -15.65 10.76
C THR A 130 23.63 -16.15 10.97
N GLU A 131 22.63 -15.27 10.89
CA GLU A 131 21.21 -15.58 11.06
C GLU A 131 20.41 -15.17 9.82
N LEU A 132 19.84 -16.15 9.13
CA LEU A 132 19.03 -15.94 7.91
C LEU A 132 17.54 -16.13 8.17
N HIS A 133 17.13 -16.20 9.44
CA HIS A 133 15.73 -16.33 9.81
C HIS A 133 14.92 -15.18 9.22
N SER A 134 13.82 -15.52 8.56
CA SER A 134 12.90 -14.53 7.98
C SER A 134 13.47 -13.64 6.86
N LEU A 135 14.68 -13.93 6.33
CA LEU A 135 15.26 -13.16 5.23
C LEU A 135 14.35 -13.18 4.00
N GLN A 136 14.00 -11.98 3.53
CA GLN A 136 13.26 -11.76 2.30
C GLN A 136 14.23 -11.65 1.13
N LEU A 137 13.94 -12.31 0.01
CA LEU A 137 14.71 -12.18 -1.22
C LEU A 137 13.86 -11.48 -2.27
N ALA A 138 14.40 -10.45 -2.90
CA ALA A 138 13.71 -9.72 -3.96
C ALA A 138 14.67 -9.37 -5.11
N ASP A 139 14.08 -9.08 -6.27
CA ASP A 139 14.79 -8.58 -7.44
C ASP A 139 14.62 -7.06 -7.54
N ALA A 140 15.71 -6.35 -7.84
CA ALA A 140 15.69 -4.90 -7.95
C ALA A 140 14.79 -4.40 -9.10
N ASN A 141 14.76 -5.09 -10.24
CA ASN A 141 13.92 -4.69 -11.39
C ASN A 141 12.44 -4.93 -11.12
N GLU A 142 12.09 -5.95 -10.35
CA GLU A 142 10.71 -6.19 -9.94
C GLU A 142 10.25 -5.08 -9.00
N LEU A 143 11.01 -4.82 -7.92
CA LEU A 143 10.65 -3.79 -6.94
C LEU A 143 10.61 -2.39 -7.55
N ALA A 144 11.56 -2.03 -8.41
CA ALA A 144 11.64 -0.70 -9.03
C ALA A 144 10.43 -0.35 -9.92
N ARG A 145 9.62 -1.35 -10.33
CA ARG A 145 8.40 -1.13 -11.12
C ARG A 145 7.15 -0.94 -10.26
N LEU A 146 7.26 -1.13 -8.94
CA LEU A 146 6.16 -1.02 -8.01
C LEU A 146 6.04 0.40 -7.45
N TYR A 147 4.81 0.79 -7.13
CA TYR A 147 4.52 2.05 -6.43
C TYR A 147 4.67 1.94 -4.90
N HIS A 148 4.74 0.72 -4.36
CA HIS A 148 4.95 0.41 -2.96
C HIS A 148 5.69 -0.93 -2.86
N PRO A 149 6.70 -1.10 -1.98
CA PRO A 149 7.47 -2.32 -1.94
C PRO A 149 6.62 -3.47 -1.37
N LEU A 150 6.88 -4.70 -1.83
CA LEU A 150 6.31 -5.93 -1.28
C LEU A 150 7.26 -6.56 -0.25
N LEU A 151 7.83 -5.72 0.62
CA LEU A 151 8.74 -6.11 1.69
C LEU A 151 8.15 -5.69 3.03
N GLU A 152 8.34 -6.53 4.04
CA GLU A 152 8.04 -6.19 5.43
C GLU A 152 9.27 -5.54 6.09
N PRO A 153 9.21 -4.29 6.57
CA PRO A 153 10.35 -3.61 7.22
C PRO A 153 10.91 -4.37 8.43
N ASP A 154 10.06 -5.11 9.13
CA ASP A 154 10.41 -5.86 10.35
C ASP A 154 11.24 -7.12 10.08
N ARG A 155 11.54 -7.43 8.82
CA ARG A 155 12.28 -8.61 8.41
C ARG A 155 13.45 -8.19 7.53
N PRO A 156 14.64 -8.78 7.70
CA PRO A 156 15.76 -8.43 6.85
C PRO A 156 15.42 -8.76 5.39
N ALA A 157 15.94 -7.98 4.46
CA ALA A 157 15.75 -8.18 3.03
C ALA A 157 17.07 -8.10 2.27
N LEU A 158 17.23 -8.99 1.30
CA LEU A 158 18.31 -8.93 0.33
C LEU A 158 17.71 -8.71 -1.06
N ILE A 159 17.96 -7.52 -1.59
CA ILE A 159 17.55 -7.09 -2.93
C ILE A 159 18.71 -7.31 -3.88
N ARG A 160 18.44 -8.02 -4.97
CA ARG A 160 19.47 -8.55 -5.86
C ARG A 160 19.51 -7.80 -7.18
N TYR A 161 20.68 -7.80 -7.80
CA TYR A 161 20.89 -7.37 -9.19
C TYR A 161 20.62 -5.89 -9.49
N ILE A 162 21.15 -4.99 -8.68
CA ILE A 162 21.17 -3.55 -9.00
C ILE A 162 22.27 -3.31 -10.05
N SER A 163 21.88 -3.11 -11.30
CA SER A 163 22.79 -3.00 -12.44
C SER A 163 23.43 -1.63 -12.61
N ASP A 164 22.69 -0.57 -12.29
CA ASP A 164 23.08 0.78 -12.62
C ASP A 164 22.37 1.80 -11.73
N ARG A 165 22.80 3.06 -11.86
CA ARG A 165 22.28 4.19 -11.11
C ARG A 165 20.80 4.45 -11.38
N ALA A 166 20.32 4.23 -12.61
CA ALA A 166 18.92 4.51 -12.94
C ALA A 166 17.98 3.53 -12.23
N LEU A 167 18.34 2.24 -12.22
CA LEU A 167 17.64 1.22 -11.45
C LEU A 167 17.71 1.51 -9.94
N ALA A 168 18.87 1.91 -9.43
CA ALA A 168 19.04 2.29 -8.03
C ALA A 168 18.12 3.47 -7.63
N THR A 169 18.02 4.50 -8.47
CA THR A 169 17.11 5.64 -8.24
C THR A 169 15.66 5.18 -8.19
N GLN A 170 15.21 4.34 -9.13
CA GLN A 170 13.84 3.84 -9.14
C GLN A 170 13.54 2.96 -7.92
N LEU A 171 14.44 2.03 -7.61
CA LEU A 171 14.35 1.18 -6.43
C LEU A 171 14.27 2.01 -5.14
N LYS A 172 15.11 3.04 -5.01
CA LYS A 172 15.07 3.98 -3.88
C LYS A 172 13.69 4.61 -3.73
N GLN A 173 13.11 5.13 -4.82
CA GLN A 173 11.79 5.76 -4.77
C GLN A 173 10.71 4.80 -4.29
N THR A 174 10.75 3.54 -4.75
CA THR A 174 9.82 2.52 -4.24
C THR A 174 10.04 2.28 -2.75
N LEU A 175 11.28 2.03 -2.31
CA LEU A 175 11.59 1.70 -0.91
C LEU A 175 11.26 2.84 0.07
N LEU A 176 11.42 4.11 -0.33
CA LEU A 176 11.08 5.27 0.51
C LEU A 176 9.59 5.39 0.86
N ASN A 177 8.70 4.60 0.24
CA ASN A 177 7.30 4.52 0.65
C ASN A 177 7.08 3.66 1.91
N ALA A 178 8.05 2.85 2.31
CA ALA A 178 7.95 1.95 3.47
C ALA A 178 9.12 2.09 4.47
N TYR A 179 10.24 2.67 4.05
CA TYR A 179 11.43 2.86 4.88
C TYR A 179 11.77 4.35 4.97
N PRO A 180 12.23 4.85 6.13
CA PRO A 180 12.65 6.23 6.25
C PRO A 180 13.92 6.51 5.42
N ALA A 181 14.11 7.77 5.06
CA ALA A 181 15.20 8.17 4.17
C ALA A 181 16.61 7.90 4.76
N ASP A 182 16.72 7.98 6.09
CA ASP A 182 17.93 7.72 6.86
C ASP A 182 18.09 6.25 7.29
N PHE A 183 17.21 5.35 6.82
CA PHE A 183 17.30 3.93 7.13
C PHE A 183 18.66 3.37 6.70
N SER A 184 19.36 2.69 7.62
CA SER A 184 20.70 2.17 7.38
C SER A 184 20.65 0.91 6.52
N VAL A 185 21.34 0.94 5.39
CA VAL A 185 21.41 -0.16 4.42
C VAL A 185 22.86 -0.47 4.06
N THR A 186 23.10 -1.66 3.52
CA THR A 186 24.43 -2.06 3.04
C THR A 186 24.39 -2.50 1.58
N LEU A 187 25.17 -1.85 0.72
CA LEU A 187 25.44 -2.29 -0.63
C LEU A 187 26.65 -3.23 -0.65
N VAL A 188 26.55 -4.31 -1.42
CA VAL A 188 27.61 -5.27 -1.67
C VAL A 188 27.91 -5.27 -3.16
N TYR A 189 29.17 -4.99 -3.50
CA TYR A 189 29.67 -4.94 -4.88
C TYR A 189 30.52 -6.15 -5.18
N SER A 190 30.32 -6.74 -6.35
CA SER A 190 31.15 -7.84 -6.87
C SER A 190 31.42 -8.94 -5.82
N PRO A 191 30.38 -9.52 -5.19
CA PRO A 191 30.58 -10.52 -4.15
C PRO A 191 31.27 -11.77 -4.71
N GLY A 192 32.26 -12.29 -3.99
CA GLY A 192 33.00 -13.49 -4.37
C GLY A 192 34.20 -13.27 -5.31
N VAL A 193 34.62 -12.02 -5.53
CA VAL A 193 35.90 -11.70 -6.20
C VAL A 193 36.81 -10.84 -5.30
N PRO A 194 38.13 -10.76 -5.55
CA PRO A 194 39.04 -9.95 -4.73
C PRO A 194 38.73 -8.44 -4.69
N THR A 195 37.95 -7.93 -5.64
CA THR A 195 37.46 -6.54 -5.67
C THR A 195 36.13 -6.36 -4.96
N GLU A 196 35.68 -7.35 -4.19
CA GLU A 196 34.52 -7.25 -3.33
C GLU A 196 34.65 -6.02 -2.42
N ALA A 197 33.57 -5.27 -2.32
CA ALA A 197 33.50 -4.09 -1.47
C ALA A 197 32.10 -3.93 -0.91
N THR A 198 32.02 -3.36 0.29
CA THR A 198 30.76 -2.99 0.91
C THR A 198 30.70 -1.50 1.16
N TRP A 199 29.49 -0.97 1.13
CA TRP A 199 29.19 0.39 1.56
C TRP A 199 27.96 0.35 2.46
N SER A 200 28.02 1.01 3.61
CA SER A 200 26.87 1.18 4.50
C SER A 200 26.55 2.65 4.67
N GLY A 201 25.27 2.99 4.63
CA GLY A 201 24.80 4.36 4.78
C GLY A 201 23.28 4.49 4.61
N PRO A 202 22.76 5.72 4.49
CA PRO A 202 21.34 5.99 4.36
C PRO A 202 20.74 5.43 3.06
N LEU A 203 19.52 4.90 3.14
CA LEU A 203 18.74 4.48 1.97
C LEU A 203 18.61 5.59 0.92
N ALA A 204 18.52 6.85 1.35
CA ALA A 204 18.45 8.00 0.45
C ALA A 204 19.66 8.17 -0.48
N GLU A 205 20.81 7.58 -0.13
CA GLU A 205 22.10 7.77 -0.80
C GLU A 205 22.50 6.60 -1.71
N ILE A 206 21.71 5.53 -1.81
CA ILE A 206 22.10 4.35 -2.60
C ILE A 206 22.40 4.70 -4.06
N ASP A 207 21.63 5.61 -4.66
CA ASP A 207 21.80 6.04 -6.06
C ASP A 207 22.90 7.10 -6.24
N HIS A 208 23.60 7.49 -5.18
CA HIS A 208 24.84 8.27 -5.24
C HIS A 208 26.09 7.38 -5.28
N GLN A 209 25.93 6.09 -5.02
CA GLN A 209 27.04 5.15 -4.98
C GLN A 209 27.48 4.69 -6.38
N PRO A 210 28.75 4.25 -6.54
CA PRO A 210 29.27 3.85 -7.84
C PRO A 210 28.74 2.46 -8.25
N TYR A 211 27.85 2.41 -9.24
CA TYR A 211 27.44 1.18 -9.90
C TYR A 211 28.41 0.86 -11.04
N LEU A 212 29.26 -0.14 -10.82
CA LEU A 212 30.27 -0.63 -11.77
C LEU A 212 29.66 -1.66 -12.72
N ALA A 213 30.50 -2.32 -13.54
CA ALA A 213 30.04 -3.26 -14.57
C ALA A 213 29.38 -4.55 -14.03
N ALA A 214 29.57 -4.89 -12.75
CA ALA A 214 28.96 -6.06 -12.11
C ALA A 214 27.76 -5.64 -11.26
N PRO A 215 26.70 -6.48 -11.17
CA PRO A 215 25.52 -6.17 -10.38
C PRO A 215 25.86 -6.05 -8.89
N ALA A 216 25.31 -5.03 -8.25
CA ALA A 216 25.35 -4.85 -6.80
C ALA A 216 24.13 -5.49 -6.12
N PHE A 217 24.26 -5.71 -4.82
CA PHE A 217 23.21 -6.27 -3.96
C PHE A 217 22.97 -5.31 -2.80
N LEU A 218 21.71 -5.12 -2.41
CA LEU A 218 21.33 -4.23 -1.31
C LEU A 218 20.74 -5.05 -0.17
N TYR A 219 21.37 -4.99 0.98
CA TYR A 219 20.89 -5.56 2.22
C TYR A 219 20.21 -4.48 3.07
N LEU A 220 18.99 -4.78 3.49
CA LEU A 220 18.23 -4.02 4.46
C LEU A 220 18.13 -4.88 5.72
N PRO A 221 18.67 -4.44 6.88
CA PRO A 221 18.43 -5.12 8.14
C PRO A 221 16.95 -5.05 8.53
N ALA A 222 16.51 -5.88 9.47
CA ALA A 222 15.19 -5.70 10.09
C ALA A 222 15.16 -4.37 10.85
N ASP A 223 14.07 -3.63 10.73
CA ASP A 223 13.85 -2.43 11.54
C ASP A 223 13.75 -2.83 13.02
N PRO A 224 14.55 -2.24 13.94
CA PRO A 224 14.39 -2.48 15.37
C PRO A 224 13.06 -1.97 15.93
N ASN A 225 12.39 -1.04 15.25
CA ASN A 225 11.07 -0.53 15.60
C ASN A 225 10.03 -1.16 14.67
N PRO A 226 9.33 -2.22 15.11
CA PRO A 226 8.42 -2.93 14.23
C PRO A 226 7.27 -2.04 13.76
N SER A 227 7.09 -1.95 12.44
CA SER A 227 6.06 -1.17 11.75
C SER A 227 5.26 -2.00 10.75
N GLY A 228 5.62 -3.27 10.55
CA GLY A 228 4.98 -4.19 9.62
C GLY A 228 3.56 -4.56 10.04
N PHE A 229 2.65 -4.56 9.07
CA PHE A 229 1.24 -4.91 9.29
C PHE A 229 1.07 -6.34 9.82
N ASN A 230 1.92 -7.28 9.39
CA ASN A 230 1.89 -8.64 9.89
C ASN A 230 2.33 -8.74 11.36
N THR A 231 3.30 -7.92 11.78
CA THR A 231 3.68 -7.82 13.19
C THR A 231 2.54 -7.25 14.02
N PHE A 232 1.84 -6.23 13.52
CA PHE A 232 0.67 -5.71 14.21
C PHE A 232 -0.43 -6.78 14.38
N GLN A 233 -0.75 -7.55 13.32
CA GLN A 233 -1.68 -8.68 13.44
C GLN A 233 -1.21 -9.72 14.48
N GLN A 234 0.09 -10.02 14.54
CA GLN A 234 0.65 -10.92 15.54
C GLN A 234 0.44 -10.37 16.96
N ILE A 235 0.66 -9.07 17.17
CA ILE A 235 0.49 -8.42 18.48
C ILE A 235 -0.97 -8.57 18.92
N ILE A 236 -1.93 -8.26 18.05
CA ILE A 236 -3.36 -8.38 18.38
C ILE A 236 -3.76 -9.84 18.65
N ALA A 237 -3.26 -10.79 17.86
CA ALA A 237 -3.48 -12.21 18.11
C ALA A 237 -2.89 -12.65 19.47
N HIS A 238 -1.74 -12.11 19.87
CA HIS A 238 -1.13 -12.39 21.17
C HIS A 238 -1.92 -11.78 22.33
N LEU A 239 -2.36 -10.52 22.20
CA LEU A 239 -3.21 -9.84 23.18
C LEU A 239 -4.52 -10.59 23.44
N ARG A 240 -5.07 -11.25 22.42
CA ARG A 240 -6.28 -12.07 22.54
C ARG A 240 -6.03 -13.55 22.83
N SER A 241 -4.77 -13.98 22.91
CA SER A 241 -4.42 -15.36 23.26
C SER A 241 -4.81 -15.69 24.71
N PRO A 242 -4.84 -16.97 25.13
CA PRO A 242 -5.13 -17.34 26.53
C PRO A 242 -4.24 -16.66 27.58
N ASN A 243 -2.98 -16.33 27.20
CA ASN A 243 -1.99 -15.65 28.04
C ASN A 243 -1.95 -14.13 27.80
N GLY A 244 -2.83 -13.61 26.96
CA GLY A 244 -2.89 -12.20 26.61
C GLY A 244 -3.69 -11.34 27.60
N CYS A 245 -4.06 -10.15 27.16
CA CYS A 245 -4.78 -9.16 27.93
C CYS A 245 -6.24 -9.59 28.22
N PRO A 246 -6.68 -9.61 29.49
CA PRO A 246 -8.06 -9.99 29.84
C PRO A 246 -9.13 -9.09 29.22
N TRP A 247 -8.84 -7.79 29.03
CA TRP A 247 -9.78 -6.86 28.41
C TRP A 247 -9.99 -7.18 26.93
N ASP A 248 -8.90 -7.34 26.16
CA ASP A 248 -8.96 -7.67 24.74
C ASP A 248 -9.71 -8.97 24.51
N ARG A 249 -9.38 -10.02 25.26
CA ARG A 249 -10.02 -11.34 25.16
C ARG A 249 -11.54 -11.30 25.37
N LYS A 250 -12.03 -10.40 26.22
CA LYS A 250 -13.47 -10.29 26.53
C LYS A 250 -14.25 -9.58 25.41
N GLN A 251 -13.57 -8.87 24.52
CA GLN A 251 -14.23 -8.09 23.47
C GLN A 251 -14.91 -8.98 22.42
N THR A 252 -16.08 -8.53 21.98
CA THR A 252 -16.84 -9.06 20.85
C THR A 252 -17.11 -7.95 19.84
N HIS A 253 -17.62 -8.29 18.65
CA HIS A 253 -18.03 -7.26 17.68
C HIS A 253 -19.02 -6.25 18.26
N GLN A 254 -19.91 -6.68 19.16
CA GLN A 254 -20.93 -5.81 19.73
C GLN A 254 -20.35 -4.85 20.78
N THR A 255 -19.34 -5.28 21.54
CA THR A 255 -18.71 -4.44 22.57
C THR A 255 -17.70 -3.45 21.98
N LEU A 256 -17.15 -3.73 20.79
CA LEU A 256 -16.22 -2.84 20.08
C LEU A 256 -16.89 -1.71 19.28
N ARG A 257 -18.20 -1.82 18.99
CA ARG A 257 -18.94 -0.79 18.22
C ARG A 257 -18.75 0.66 18.70
N PRO A 258 -18.89 1.00 20.00
CA PRO A 258 -18.74 2.39 20.44
C PRO A 258 -17.33 2.91 20.16
N TYR A 259 -16.29 2.11 20.42
CA TYR A 259 -14.90 2.47 20.16
C TYR A 259 -14.67 2.72 18.66
N LEU A 260 -15.14 1.83 17.77
CA LEU A 260 -15.04 2.05 16.33
C LEU A 260 -15.69 3.37 15.86
N LEU A 261 -16.78 3.79 16.51
CA LEU A 261 -17.41 5.07 16.20
C LEU A 261 -16.57 6.24 16.72
N GLU A 262 -16.04 6.13 17.94
CA GLU A 262 -15.15 7.10 18.59
C GLU A 262 -13.90 7.34 17.74
N GLU A 263 -13.13 6.30 17.41
CA GLU A 263 -11.90 6.43 16.59
C GLU A 263 -12.20 7.07 15.22
N ALA A 264 -13.36 6.74 14.62
CA ALA A 264 -13.76 7.33 13.35
C ALA A 264 -14.02 8.84 13.47
N TYR A 265 -14.53 9.31 14.61
CA TYR A 265 -14.72 10.74 14.89
C TYR A 265 -13.41 11.44 15.25
N GLU A 266 -12.50 10.79 15.95
CA GLU A 266 -11.18 11.35 16.29
C GLU A 266 -10.32 11.52 15.04
N VAL A 267 -10.34 10.55 14.11
CA VAL A 267 -9.76 10.73 12.75
C VAL A 267 -10.37 11.93 12.03
N LEU A 268 -11.69 12.15 12.14
CA LEU A 268 -12.33 13.29 11.49
C LEU A 268 -11.94 14.62 12.14
N GLU A 269 -11.77 14.65 13.46
CA GLU A 269 -11.30 15.82 14.20
C GLU A 269 -9.87 16.20 13.79
N THR A 270 -8.97 15.23 13.67
CA THR A 270 -7.57 15.48 13.26
C THR A 270 -7.46 15.98 11.81
N ILE A 271 -8.32 15.48 10.91
CA ILE A 271 -8.45 16.02 9.54
C ILE A 271 -8.90 17.49 9.58
N ASP A 272 -9.94 17.82 10.36
CA ASP A 272 -10.45 19.19 10.47
C ASP A 272 -9.39 20.13 11.10
N ALA A 273 -8.55 19.61 11.99
CA ALA A 273 -7.44 20.33 12.61
C ALA A 273 -6.22 20.52 11.68
N ASN A 274 -6.12 19.76 10.59
CA ASN A 274 -4.92 19.66 9.73
C ASN A 274 -3.66 19.25 10.50
N ASP A 275 -3.79 18.32 11.45
CA ASP A 275 -2.68 17.80 12.25
C ASP A 275 -2.23 16.43 11.70
N PRO A 276 -1.12 16.34 10.95
CA PRO A 276 -0.70 15.09 10.33
C PRO A 276 -0.13 14.07 11.32
N GLU A 277 0.42 14.52 12.47
CA GLU A 277 0.97 13.61 13.48
C GLU A 277 -0.17 12.93 14.23
N ALA A 278 -1.13 13.72 14.71
CA ALA A 278 -2.34 13.18 15.33
C ALA A 278 -3.15 12.33 14.34
N LEU A 279 -3.28 12.74 13.08
CA LEU A 279 -3.96 11.92 12.07
C LEU A 279 -3.32 10.54 11.89
N ALA A 280 -1.99 10.44 11.95
CA ALA A 280 -1.29 9.16 11.83
C ALA A 280 -1.57 8.25 13.05
N GLU A 281 -1.64 8.82 14.25
CA GLU A 281 -2.00 8.13 15.49
C GLU A 281 -3.44 7.59 15.41
N GLU A 282 -4.41 8.45 15.13
CA GLU A 282 -5.84 8.08 15.07
C GLU A 282 -6.15 7.08 13.94
N LEU A 283 -5.44 7.17 12.81
CA LEU A 283 -5.56 6.15 11.75
C LEU A 283 -5.03 4.79 12.22
N GLY A 284 -4.04 4.77 13.12
CA GLY A 284 -3.57 3.58 13.81
C GLY A 284 -4.62 2.96 14.71
N ASP A 285 -5.33 3.78 15.49
CA ASP A 285 -6.40 3.30 16.38
C ASP A 285 -7.64 2.84 15.61
N LEU A 286 -8.00 3.52 14.52
CA LEU A 286 -9.02 3.03 13.61
C LEU A 286 -8.62 1.68 12.97
N LEU A 287 -7.34 1.52 12.61
CA LEU A 287 -6.80 0.25 12.10
C LEU A 287 -6.83 -0.85 13.18
N LEU A 288 -6.54 -0.52 14.44
CA LEU A 288 -6.66 -1.43 15.58
C LEU A 288 -8.07 -2.03 15.66
N GLN A 289 -9.11 -1.21 15.50
CA GLN A 289 -10.49 -1.70 15.49
C GLN A 289 -10.71 -2.72 14.36
N ILE A 290 -10.24 -2.42 13.13
CA ILE A 290 -10.36 -3.34 11.98
C ILE A 290 -9.67 -4.68 12.27
N VAL A 291 -8.45 -4.65 12.83
CA VAL A 291 -7.67 -5.85 13.15
C VAL A 291 -8.31 -6.63 14.30
N LEU A 292 -8.80 -5.98 15.36
CA LEU A 292 -9.52 -6.63 16.46
C LEU A 292 -10.78 -7.36 15.98
N HIS A 293 -11.62 -6.72 15.16
CA HIS A 293 -12.77 -7.36 14.54
C HIS A 293 -12.35 -8.57 13.71
N THR A 294 -11.29 -8.43 12.91
CA THR A 294 -10.81 -9.53 12.07
C THR A 294 -10.23 -10.69 12.89
N GLN A 295 -9.56 -10.40 14.00
CA GLN A 295 -9.01 -11.39 14.90
C GLN A 295 -10.13 -12.15 15.63
N ILE A 296 -11.19 -11.46 16.10
CA ILE A 296 -12.41 -12.10 16.65
C ILE A 296 -13.02 -13.05 15.61
N ALA A 297 -13.20 -12.60 14.37
CA ALA A 297 -13.77 -13.42 13.31
C ALA A 297 -12.88 -14.62 12.94
N THR A 298 -11.56 -14.46 13.08
CA THR A 298 -10.60 -15.56 12.87
C THR A 298 -10.74 -16.62 13.97
N GLU A 299 -10.91 -16.19 15.22
CA GLU A 299 -11.12 -17.07 16.38
C GLU A 299 -12.45 -17.84 16.30
N THR A 300 -13.51 -17.21 15.77
CA THR A 300 -14.82 -17.84 15.58
C THR A 300 -14.93 -18.64 14.28
N GLY A 301 -13.93 -18.55 13.39
CA GLY A 301 -13.91 -19.23 12.10
C GLY A 301 -14.81 -18.62 11.04
N GLU A 302 -15.25 -17.37 11.21
CA GLU A 302 -16.15 -16.66 10.30
C GLU A 302 -15.43 -16.13 9.06
N PHE A 303 -14.31 -15.40 9.25
CA PHE A 303 -13.45 -14.89 8.18
C PHE A 303 -12.07 -14.49 8.71
N LYS A 304 -11.14 -14.20 7.80
CA LYS A 304 -9.75 -13.80 8.13
C LYS A 304 -9.39 -12.49 7.44
N MET A 305 -8.25 -11.90 7.81
CA MET A 305 -7.77 -10.65 7.18
C MET A 305 -7.64 -10.75 5.67
N GLY A 306 -7.16 -11.89 5.16
CA GLY A 306 -7.09 -12.15 3.72
C GLY A 306 -8.46 -12.05 3.01
N THR A 307 -9.57 -12.38 3.69
CA THR A 307 -10.93 -12.21 3.14
C THR A 307 -11.34 -10.74 3.07
N VAL A 308 -11.01 -9.95 4.10
CA VAL A 308 -11.26 -8.50 4.13
C VAL A 308 -10.49 -7.81 3.00
N LEU A 309 -9.20 -8.12 2.87
CA LEU A 309 -8.32 -7.59 1.83
C LEU A 309 -8.76 -8.02 0.42
N ASP A 310 -9.13 -9.29 0.23
CA ASP A 310 -9.64 -9.77 -1.07
C ASP A 310 -10.91 -9.03 -1.50
N HIS A 311 -11.85 -8.80 -0.58
CA HIS A 311 -13.07 -8.05 -0.86
C HIS A 311 -12.79 -6.62 -1.32
N ILE A 312 -11.90 -5.89 -0.64
CA ILE A 312 -11.57 -4.52 -1.03
C ILE A 312 -10.71 -4.49 -2.29
N ASN A 313 -9.73 -5.38 -2.45
CA ASN A 313 -8.88 -5.45 -3.64
C ASN A 313 -9.69 -5.71 -4.91
N ARG A 314 -10.56 -6.74 -4.90
CA ARG A 314 -11.44 -7.02 -6.05
C ARG A 314 -12.38 -5.85 -6.35
N LYS A 315 -12.85 -5.14 -5.32
CA LYS A 315 -13.71 -3.96 -5.48
C LYS A 315 -12.93 -2.80 -6.10
N MET A 316 -11.72 -2.53 -5.65
CA MET A 316 -10.88 -1.45 -6.16
C MET A 316 -10.45 -1.71 -7.60
N LEU A 317 -10.01 -2.93 -7.93
CA LEU A 317 -9.67 -3.33 -9.31
C LEU A 317 -10.88 -3.20 -10.24
N ARG A 318 -12.03 -3.75 -9.85
CA ARG A 318 -13.26 -3.72 -10.67
C ARG A 318 -13.79 -2.30 -10.91
N ARG A 319 -13.68 -1.41 -9.93
CA ARG A 319 -14.24 -0.04 -10.03
C ARG A 319 -13.29 0.99 -10.62
N HIS A 320 -12.04 0.60 -10.89
CA HIS A 320 -11.08 1.41 -11.63
C HIS A 320 -10.64 0.71 -12.93
N PRO A 321 -11.58 0.35 -13.83
CA PRO A 321 -11.22 -0.24 -15.11
C PRO A 321 -10.43 0.72 -16.02
N HIS A 322 -10.35 2.00 -15.65
CA HIS A 322 -9.55 3.01 -16.32
C HIS A 322 -8.11 3.10 -15.84
N VAL A 323 -7.80 2.46 -14.70
CA VAL A 323 -6.43 2.32 -14.19
C VAL A 323 -5.92 0.90 -14.45
N PHE A 324 -6.77 -0.10 -14.27
CA PHE A 324 -6.38 -1.53 -14.29
C PHE A 324 -6.96 -2.32 -15.48
N GLY A 325 -7.65 -1.65 -16.40
CA GLY A 325 -8.26 -2.26 -17.59
C GLY A 325 -8.15 -1.33 -18.80
N ASP A 326 -9.09 -1.48 -19.74
CA ASP A 326 -8.97 -0.86 -21.08
C ASP A 326 -9.82 0.41 -21.26
N ILE A 327 -10.47 0.94 -20.22
CA ILE A 327 -11.37 2.10 -20.37
C ILE A 327 -10.59 3.40 -20.22
N GLU A 328 -10.46 4.18 -21.29
CA GLU A 328 -9.89 5.53 -21.15
C GLU A 328 -10.90 6.51 -20.54
N VAL A 329 -10.47 7.25 -19.52
CA VAL A 329 -11.25 8.33 -18.88
C VAL A 329 -10.36 9.57 -18.81
N THR A 330 -10.91 10.72 -19.17
CA THR A 330 -10.10 11.95 -19.32
C THR A 330 -10.25 12.93 -18.16
N HIS A 331 -11.34 12.86 -17.39
CA HIS A 331 -11.65 13.80 -16.31
C HIS A 331 -12.22 13.13 -15.06
N ALA A 332 -11.98 13.72 -13.88
CA ALA A 332 -12.40 13.17 -12.59
C ALA A 332 -13.93 13.02 -12.44
N ASP A 333 -14.73 13.86 -13.09
CA ASP A 333 -16.19 13.77 -13.02
C ASP A 333 -16.72 12.56 -13.79
N GLU A 334 -16.09 12.17 -14.90
CA GLU A 334 -16.40 10.94 -15.64
C GLU A 334 -16.13 9.69 -14.77
N VAL A 335 -15.06 9.72 -13.96
CA VAL A 335 -14.75 8.64 -13.00
C VAL A 335 -15.87 8.47 -11.98
N LYS A 336 -16.43 9.57 -11.43
CA LYS A 336 -17.54 9.51 -10.47
C LYS A 336 -18.81 8.90 -11.09
N VAL A 337 -19.13 9.25 -12.34
CA VAL A 337 -20.30 8.69 -13.05
C VAL A 337 -20.11 7.19 -13.27
N HIS A 338 -18.94 6.76 -13.77
CA HIS A 338 -18.64 5.35 -13.96
C HIS A 338 -18.65 4.57 -12.63
N TRP A 339 -18.13 5.16 -11.57
CA TRP A 339 -18.14 4.57 -10.23
C TRP A 339 -19.55 4.28 -9.72
N GLU A 340 -20.45 5.25 -9.82
CA GLU A 340 -21.83 5.09 -9.36
C GLU A 340 -22.61 4.11 -10.27
N ALA A 341 -22.35 4.09 -11.58
CA ALA A 341 -22.93 3.10 -12.51
C ALA A 341 -22.49 1.66 -12.18
N ILE A 342 -21.20 1.43 -11.94
CA ILE A 342 -20.67 0.11 -11.53
C ILE A 342 -21.29 -0.31 -10.19
N LYS A 343 -21.42 0.61 -9.23
CA LYS A 343 -22.06 0.36 -7.93
C LYS A 343 -23.53 -0.03 -8.08
N GLN A 344 -24.28 0.56 -9.02
CA GLN A 344 -25.66 0.18 -9.30
C GLN A 344 -25.76 -1.22 -9.92
N ALA A 345 -24.91 -1.52 -10.91
CA ALA A 345 -24.85 -2.84 -11.54
C ALA A 345 -24.51 -3.97 -10.52
N GLU A 346 -23.59 -3.70 -9.58
CA GLU A 346 -23.25 -4.63 -8.49
C GLU A 346 -24.45 -4.94 -7.58
N LYS A 347 -25.28 -3.93 -7.26
CA LYS A 347 -26.50 -4.14 -6.45
C LYS A 347 -27.53 -4.97 -7.19
N ALA A 348 -27.71 -4.70 -8.49
CA ALA A 348 -28.59 -5.49 -9.34
C ALA A 348 -28.14 -6.97 -9.41
N ALA A 349 -26.84 -7.22 -9.62
CA ALA A 349 -26.28 -8.56 -9.71
C ALA A 349 -26.38 -9.37 -8.41
N LYS A 350 -26.40 -8.71 -7.24
CA LYS A 350 -26.57 -9.35 -5.92
C LYS A 350 -28.03 -9.69 -5.59
N GLY A 351 -28.97 -9.51 -6.52
CA GLY A 351 -30.40 -9.74 -6.27
C GLY A 351 -31.00 -8.76 -5.25
N GLN A 352 -30.31 -7.65 -4.94
CA GLN A 352 -30.82 -6.57 -4.08
C GLN A 352 -31.75 -5.62 -4.86
N THR A 353 -32.42 -6.15 -5.88
CA THR A 353 -33.49 -5.52 -6.65
C THR A 353 -34.73 -6.40 -6.53
N ASN A 354 -35.20 -6.62 -5.30
CA ASN A 354 -36.52 -7.18 -5.14
C ASN A 354 -37.52 -6.09 -5.55
N ASN A 355 -38.50 -6.41 -6.39
CA ASN A 355 -39.61 -5.51 -6.80
C ASN A 355 -40.51 -5.03 -5.64
N ASN A 356 -40.04 -5.13 -4.39
CA ASN A 356 -40.65 -4.69 -3.15
C ASN A 356 -39.68 -3.87 -2.26
N THR A 357 -38.47 -3.53 -2.73
CA THR A 357 -37.56 -2.66 -1.98
C THR A 357 -37.96 -1.20 -2.11
N SER A 358 -38.12 -0.51 -0.98
CA SER A 358 -38.37 0.94 -0.94
C SER A 358 -37.26 1.69 -1.67
N ALA A 359 -37.58 2.83 -2.29
CA ALA A 359 -36.59 3.71 -2.91
C ALA A 359 -35.48 4.16 -1.93
N LEU A 360 -35.75 4.06 -0.62
CA LEU A 360 -34.84 4.41 0.46
C LEU A 360 -33.95 3.24 0.92
N ASP A 361 -34.19 2.01 0.47
CA ASP A 361 -33.48 0.81 0.98
C ASP A 361 -31.96 0.86 0.76
N GLY A 362 -31.22 0.55 1.83
CA GLY A 362 -29.76 0.63 1.90
C GLY A 362 -29.21 1.99 2.32
N VAL A 363 -30.00 2.83 3.01
CA VAL A 363 -29.44 3.85 3.91
C VAL A 363 -29.12 3.12 5.22
N THR A 364 -27.88 3.22 5.68
CA THR A 364 -27.46 2.55 6.90
C THR A 364 -28.02 3.31 8.10
N LYS A 365 -28.86 2.68 8.92
CA LYS A 365 -29.41 3.26 10.16
C LYS A 365 -28.37 3.56 11.26
N ALA A 366 -27.11 3.19 11.02
CA ALA A 366 -25.98 3.48 11.90
C ALA A 366 -25.28 4.80 11.53
N LEU A 367 -25.79 5.54 10.55
CA LEU A 367 -25.30 6.88 10.24
C LEU A 367 -25.78 7.87 11.31
N PRO A 368 -24.99 8.91 11.61
CA PRO A 368 -25.48 10.07 12.34
C PRO A 368 -26.69 10.69 11.65
N ALA A 369 -27.60 11.28 12.42
CA ALA A 369 -28.91 11.69 11.93
C ALA A 369 -28.87 12.64 10.71
N LEU A 370 -27.93 13.59 10.65
CA LEU A 370 -27.82 14.50 9.50
C LEU A 370 -27.27 13.80 8.26
N ALA A 371 -26.29 12.90 8.43
CA ALA A 371 -25.77 12.08 7.36
C ALA A 371 -26.82 11.08 6.83
N GLU A 372 -27.64 10.51 7.73
CA GLU A 372 -28.78 9.66 7.38
C GLU A 372 -29.81 10.46 6.58
N ALA A 373 -30.22 11.64 7.06
CA ALA A 373 -31.14 12.54 6.39
C ALA A 373 -30.63 12.94 5.00
N LEU A 374 -29.34 13.27 4.87
CA LEU A 374 -28.72 13.58 3.57
C LEU A 374 -28.78 12.39 2.61
N ALA A 375 -28.54 11.18 3.10
CA ALA A 375 -28.59 9.96 2.31
C ALA A 375 -30.03 9.61 1.87
N ILE A 376 -31.01 9.78 2.76
CA ILE A 376 -32.45 9.65 2.46
C ILE A 376 -32.83 10.64 1.36
N SER A 377 -32.50 11.93 1.56
CA SER A 377 -32.78 13.00 0.62
C SER A 377 -32.18 12.73 -0.76
N LYS A 378 -30.88 12.40 -0.84
CA LYS A 378 -30.21 12.04 -2.12
C LYS A 378 -30.88 10.87 -2.85
N LYS A 379 -31.53 9.94 -2.14
CA LYS A 379 -32.29 8.85 -2.77
C LYS A 379 -33.67 9.27 -3.23
N ALA A 380 -34.38 10.09 -2.45
CA ALA A 380 -35.68 10.62 -2.83
C ALA A 380 -35.56 11.41 -4.16
N VAL A 381 -34.50 12.20 -4.32
CA VAL A 381 -34.22 12.94 -5.56
C VAL A 381 -34.01 12.03 -6.76
N ARG A 382 -33.37 10.86 -6.57
CA ARG A 382 -33.13 9.90 -7.67
C ARG A 382 -34.42 9.35 -8.27
N VAL A 383 -35.52 9.32 -7.51
CA VAL A 383 -36.84 8.91 -7.99
C VAL A 383 -37.72 10.09 -8.41
N GLY A 384 -37.13 11.30 -8.49
CA GLY A 384 -37.81 12.52 -8.92
C GLY A 384 -38.56 13.26 -7.81
N PHE A 385 -38.39 12.87 -6.54
CA PHE A 385 -38.95 13.59 -5.41
C PHE A 385 -37.99 14.71 -4.97
N GLU A 386 -38.19 15.90 -5.54
CA GLU A 386 -37.29 17.06 -5.41
C GLU A 386 -38.08 18.37 -5.54
N TRP A 387 -37.60 19.43 -4.89
CA TRP A 387 -38.14 20.79 -5.04
C TRP A 387 -37.82 21.37 -6.43
N PRO A 388 -38.64 22.27 -6.99
CA PRO A 388 -38.36 22.86 -8.30
C PRO A 388 -37.11 23.74 -8.31
N ASP A 389 -36.83 24.41 -7.19
CA ASP A 389 -35.72 25.35 -7.01
C ASP A 389 -35.38 25.48 -5.51
N ILE A 390 -34.34 26.26 -5.23
CA ILE A 390 -33.90 26.55 -3.85
C ILE A 390 -34.89 27.43 -3.08
N GLU A 391 -35.70 28.24 -3.78
CA GLU A 391 -36.71 29.09 -3.15
C GLU A 391 -37.78 28.21 -2.49
N GLY A 392 -38.22 27.15 -3.15
CA GLY A 392 -39.14 26.18 -2.57
C GLY A 392 -38.61 25.47 -1.32
N VAL A 393 -37.30 25.26 -1.22
CA VAL A 393 -36.67 24.72 0.01
C VAL A 393 -36.69 25.75 1.14
N LEU A 394 -36.37 27.02 0.83
CA LEU A 394 -36.39 28.11 1.80
C LEU A 394 -37.81 28.41 2.30
N ASP A 395 -38.79 28.36 1.41
CA ASP A 395 -40.21 28.50 1.77
C ASP A 395 -40.64 27.40 2.72
N LYS A 396 -40.24 26.14 2.47
CA LYS A 396 -40.52 25.04 3.37
C LYS A 396 -39.84 25.22 4.73
N ILE A 397 -38.59 25.67 4.79
CA ILE A 397 -37.93 26.01 6.07
C ILE A 397 -38.72 27.07 6.85
N ASN A 398 -39.25 28.09 6.18
CA ASN A 398 -40.07 29.11 6.83
C ASN A 398 -41.42 28.57 7.30
N GLU A 399 -42.00 27.60 6.60
CA GLU A 399 -43.21 26.87 6.99
C GLU A 399 -42.95 26.05 8.26
N GLU A 400 -41.96 25.16 8.25
CA GLU A 400 -41.60 24.31 9.40
C GLU A 400 -41.22 25.16 10.63
N ALA A 401 -40.52 26.29 10.43
CA ALA A 401 -40.18 27.20 11.52
C ALA A 401 -41.42 27.87 12.15
N ARG A 402 -42.50 28.09 11.38
CA ARG A 402 -43.78 28.55 11.94
C ARG A 402 -44.50 27.43 12.67
N GLU A 403 -44.48 26.21 12.12
CA GLU A 403 -45.10 25.04 12.75
C GLU A 403 -44.45 24.74 14.11
N VAL A 404 -43.11 24.84 14.21
CA VAL A 404 -42.38 24.80 15.49
C VAL A 404 -42.87 25.89 16.47
N ALA A 405 -43.12 27.10 15.99
CA ALA A 405 -43.56 28.22 16.85
C ALA A 405 -45.03 28.08 17.30
N GLU A 406 -45.85 27.38 16.53
CA GLU A 406 -47.28 27.15 16.80
C GLU A 406 -47.53 25.85 17.59
N ALA A 407 -46.56 24.93 17.62
CA ALA A 407 -46.67 23.67 18.34
C ALA A 407 -46.69 23.86 19.87
N THR A 408 -47.79 23.46 20.50
CA THR A 408 -47.99 23.58 21.97
C THR A 408 -47.75 22.29 22.74
N GLU A 409 -47.87 21.14 22.08
CA GLU A 409 -47.70 19.81 22.69
C GLU A 409 -46.25 19.32 22.51
N PRO A 410 -45.60 18.75 23.54
CA PRO A 410 -44.18 18.36 23.47
C PRO A 410 -43.84 17.38 22.35
N GLU A 411 -44.68 16.37 22.12
CA GLU A 411 -44.47 15.35 21.07
C GLU A 411 -44.61 15.95 19.67
N HIS A 412 -45.54 16.91 19.50
CA HIS A 412 -45.73 17.63 18.24
C HIS A 412 -44.56 18.55 17.98
N LEU A 413 -44.12 19.31 18.99
CA LEU A 413 -42.94 20.19 18.89
C LEU A 413 -41.67 19.40 18.51
N GLU A 414 -41.46 18.21 19.07
CA GLU A 414 -40.34 17.34 18.70
C GLU A 414 -40.38 16.94 17.21
N ALA A 415 -41.56 16.61 16.69
CA ALA A 415 -41.75 16.28 15.29
C ALA A 415 -41.44 17.48 14.37
N GLU A 416 -42.00 18.66 14.66
CA GLU A 416 -41.77 19.88 13.87
C GLU A 416 -40.30 20.30 13.88
N VAL A 417 -39.60 20.14 15.01
CA VAL A 417 -38.14 20.38 15.08
C VAL A 417 -37.39 19.39 14.18
N GLY A 418 -37.82 18.12 14.15
CA GLY A 418 -37.26 17.11 13.26
C GLY A 418 -37.42 17.47 11.78
N ASP A 419 -38.61 17.93 11.38
CA ASP A 419 -38.91 18.30 10.00
C ASP A 419 -38.18 19.58 9.57
N LEU A 420 -38.04 20.56 10.47
CA LEU A 420 -37.19 21.73 10.26
C LEU A 420 -35.72 21.33 10.03
N LEU A 421 -35.16 20.44 10.86
CA LEU A 421 -33.79 19.93 10.70
C LEU A 421 -33.63 19.18 9.37
N PHE A 422 -34.63 18.40 8.96
CA PHE A 422 -34.63 17.73 7.66
C PHE A 422 -34.64 18.72 6.50
N CYS A 423 -35.42 19.80 6.59
CA CYS A 423 -35.42 20.88 5.59
C CYS A 423 -34.07 21.60 5.50
N ILE A 424 -33.41 21.85 6.64
CA ILE A 424 -32.05 22.42 6.68
C ILE A 424 -31.04 21.48 6.00
N VAL A 425 -31.14 20.16 6.21
CA VAL A 425 -30.31 19.17 5.50
C VAL A 425 -30.53 19.23 4.00
N ASN A 426 -31.77 19.41 3.55
CA ASN A 426 -32.08 19.57 2.12
C ASN A 426 -31.49 20.86 1.54
N LEU A 427 -31.54 21.97 2.28
CA LEU A 427 -30.87 23.21 1.88
C LEU A 427 -29.36 23.01 1.72
N ALA A 428 -28.71 22.35 2.69
CA ALA A 428 -27.29 22.03 2.60
C ALA A 428 -26.99 21.19 1.35
N ARG A 429 -27.81 20.17 1.05
CA ARG A 429 -27.67 19.35 -0.16
C ARG A 429 -27.78 20.19 -1.44
N TRP A 430 -28.75 21.09 -1.55
CA TRP A 430 -28.92 21.97 -2.70
C TRP A 430 -27.69 22.85 -2.95
N GLN A 431 -27.01 23.24 -1.87
CA GLN A 431 -25.77 24.02 -1.91
C GLN A 431 -24.50 23.16 -2.04
N ASN A 432 -24.64 21.83 -2.21
CA ASN A 432 -23.54 20.87 -2.22
C ASN A 432 -22.68 20.87 -0.95
N ILE A 433 -23.29 21.15 0.20
CA ILE A 433 -22.67 21.14 1.52
C ILE A 433 -23.03 19.84 2.24
N ASP A 434 -22.05 19.22 2.91
CA ASP A 434 -22.30 18.11 3.82
C ASP A 434 -22.76 18.64 5.19
N PRO A 435 -24.02 18.42 5.60
CA PRO A 435 -24.59 19.03 6.81
C PRO A 435 -23.93 18.54 8.10
N GLU A 436 -23.54 17.26 8.17
CA GLU A 436 -22.87 16.69 9.34
C GLU A 436 -21.52 17.38 9.57
N SER A 437 -20.70 17.47 8.52
CA SER A 437 -19.39 18.16 8.57
C SER A 437 -19.54 19.65 8.85
N ALA A 438 -20.56 20.30 8.27
CA ALA A 438 -20.84 21.72 8.50
C ALA A 438 -21.24 22.02 9.95
N LEU A 439 -22.08 21.17 10.56
CA LEU A 439 -22.45 21.31 11.97
C LEU A 439 -21.25 20.99 12.87
N ARG A 440 -20.48 19.94 12.59
CA ARG A 440 -19.26 19.61 13.34
C ARG A 440 -18.26 20.78 13.36
N SER A 441 -17.99 21.36 12.20
CA SER A 441 -17.17 22.57 12.07
C SER A 441 -17.74 23.77 12.85
N THR A 442 -19.06 23.89 12.92
CA THR A 442 -19.73 24.96 13.68
C THR A 442 -19.58 24.74 15.18
N ASN A 443 -19.77 23.51 15.66
CA ASN A 443 -19.56 23.13 17.06
C ASN A 443 -18.11 23.40 17.49
N ALA A 444 -17.13 23.01 16.66
CA ALA A 444 -15.72 23.31 16.92
C ALA A 444 -15.44 24.82 17.04
N ARG A 445 -16.00 25.64 16.13
CA ARG A 445 -15.89 27.12 16.22
C ARG A 445 -16.55 27.68 17.47
N PHE A 446 -17.73 27.17 17.85
CA PHE A 446 -18.44 27.58 19.05
C PHE A 446 -17.60 27.27 20.29
N THR A 447 -17.13 26.03 20.43
CA THR A 447 -16.27 25.58 21.54
C THR A 447 -15.01 26.42 21.66
N ARG A 448 -14.33 26.70 20.54
CA ARG A 448 -13.12 27.55 20.54
C ARG A 448 -13.42 28.97 21.01
N ARG A 449 -14.53 29.56 20.56
CA ARG A 449 -14.96 30.89 21.00
C ARG A 449 -15.35 30.91 22.47
N PHE A 450 -16.04 29.88 22.94
CA PHE A 450 -16.45 29.76 24.34
C PHE A 450 -15.23 29.62 25.26
N LYS A 451 -14.27 28.75 24.93
CA LYS A 451 -13.00 28.63 25.67
C LYS A 451 -12.21 29.94 25.70
N GLN A 452 -12.18 30.68 24.59
CA GLN A 452 -11.54 31.99 24.55
C GLN A 452 -12.28 33.02 25.42
N MET A 453 -13.61 33.00 25.42
CA MET A 453 -14.45 33.84 26.27
C MET A 453 -14.21 33.53 27.76
N GLU A 454 -14.10 32.26 28.14
CA GLU A 454 -13.70 31.81 29.49
C GLU A 454 -12.33 32.37 29.89
N ALA A 455 -11.34 32.25 29.01
CA ALA A 455 -10.00 32.77 29.26
C ALA A 455 -10.00 34.30 29.44
N LEU A 456 -10.80 35.05 28.67
CA LEU A 456 -10.96 36.50 28.83
C LEU A 456 -11.63 36.86 30.15
N ALA A 457 -12.70 36.15 30.53
CA ALA A 457 -13.38 36.36 31.82
C ALA A 457 -12.42 36.11 32.99
N GLN A 458 -11.66 35.01 32.92
CA GLN A 458 -10.66 34.65 33.93
C GLN A 458 -9.53 35.69 34.01
N ALA A 459 -9.06 36.23 32.88
CA ALA A 459 -8.06 37.29 32.84
C ALA A 459 -8.56 38.59 33.50
N GLN A 460 -9.87 38.83 33.49
CA GLN A 460 -10.52 39.93 34.20
C GLN A 460 -10.83 39.60 35.67
N GLY A 461 -10.46 38.41 36.16
CA GLY A 461 -10.74 37.96 37.52
C GLY A 461 -12.22 37.66 37.79
N ARG A 462 -13.02 37.43 36.74
CA ARG A 462 -14.46 37.18 36.81
C ARG A 462 -14.79 35.73 36.45
N GLN A 463 -15.87 35.20 37.01
CA GLN A 463 -16.44 33.93 36.58
C GLN A 463 -17.62 34.18 35.65
N LEU A 464 -17.73 33.43 34.55
CA LEU A 464 -18.84 33.57 33.60
C LEU A 464 -20.20 33.43 34.29
N THR A 465 -20.34 32.54 35.26
CA THR A 465 -21.60 32.32 36.01
C THR A 465 -22.10 33.55 36.77
N GLU A 466 -21.25 34.54 37.01
CA GLU A 466 -21.57 35.80 37.70
C GLU A 466 -21.76 36.96 36.72
N MET A 467 -21.64 36.71 35.41
CA MET A 467 -21.79 37.71 34.36
C MET A 467 -23.21 37.72 33.81
N THR A 468 -23.67 38.90 33.40
CA THR A 468 -24.90 39.05 32.62
C THR A 468 -24.67 38.62 31.18
N LEU A 469 -25.75 38.27 30.46
CA LEU A 469 -25.66 37.92 29.03
C LEU A 469 -25.01 39.03 28.20
N ALA A 470 -25.31 40.30 28.49
CA ALA A 470 -24.69 41.42 27.78
C ALA A 470 -23.16 41.45 27.97
N GLU A 471 -22.68 41.15 29.18
CA GLU A 471 -21.24 41.07 29.44
C GLU A 471 -20.60 39.84 28.80
N MET A 472 -21.31 38.70 28.76
CA MET A 472 -20.86 37.51 28.02
C MET A 472 -20.79 37.78 26.52
N ASP A 473 -21.76 38.48 25.95
CA ASP A 473 -21.81 38.85 24.53
C ASP A 473 -20.63 39.75 24.15
N GLU A 474 -20.27 40.71 25.01
CA GLU A 474 -19.07 41.54 24.83
C GLU A 474 -17.78 40.69 24.79
N LEU A 475 -17.62 39.74 25.72
CA LEU A 475 -16.48 38.83 25.72
C LEU A 475 -16.50 37.87 24.52
N TRP A 476 -17.68 37.43 24.08
CA TRP A 476 -17.86 36.58 22.92
C TRP A 476 -17.45 37.28 21.63
N ASP A 477 -17.81 38.54 21.46
CA ASP A 477 -17.40 39.35 20.31
C ASP A 477 -15.90 39.65 20.33
N GLN A 478 -15.31 39.90 21.51
CA GLN A 478 -13.85 39.97 21.66
C GLN A 478 -13.17 38.65 21.28
N ALA A 479 -13.70 37.51 21.74
CA ALA A 479 -13.20 36.18 21.39
C ALA A 479 -13.24 35.93 19.87
N LYS A 480 -14.30 36.37 19.17
CA LYS A 480 -14.37 36.31 17.70
C LYS A 480 -13.25 37.11 17.04
N LEU A 481 -12.99 38.34 17.50
CA LEU A 481 -11.96 39.21 16.93
C LEU A 481 -10.56 38.61 17.10
N ILE A 482 -10.24 38.13 18.30
CA ILE A 482 -8.96 37.48 18.61
C ILE A 482 -8.74 36.26 17.72
N LEU A 483 -9.73 35.36 17.65
CA LEU A 483 -9.64 34.12 16.87
C LEU A 483 -9.67 34.36 15.35
N ALA A 484 -10.12 35.53 14.88
CA ALA A 484 -10.07 35.94 13.48
C ALA A 484 -8.73 36.61 13.09
N GLY A 485 -7.77 36.70 14.02
CA GLY A 485 -6.48 37.36 13.77
C GLY A 485 -6.56 38.88 13.67
N LYS A 486 -7.65 39.50 14.14
CA LYS A 486 -7.83 40.95 14.17
C LYS A 486 -7.68 41.48 15.59
N THR A 487 -6.45 41.60 16.05
CA THR A 487 -6.11 42.48 17.16
C THR A 487 -5.47 43.74 16.57
N ASP A 488 -6.29 44.73 16.25
CA ASP A 488 -5.80 46.11 16.25
C ASP A 488 -5.54 46.49 17.70
N ASN A 489 -4.33 47.00 17.95
CA ASN A 489 -3.91 47.63 19.20
C ASN A 489 -5.01 48.55 19.72
N ILE A 490 -5.57 48.22 20.89
CA ILE A 490 -6.24 49.21 21.72
C ILE A 490 -5.40 49.34 22.99
N SER A 491 -4.52 50.34 22.93
CA SER A 491 -3.76 50.95 24.02
C SER A 491 -4.65 51.71 24.99
#